data_AF-A0A2T2S9L5-F1
#
_entry.id   AF-A0A2T2S9L5-F1
#
_cell.length_a   1.000
_cell.length_b   1.000
_cell.length_c   1.000
_cell.angle_alpha   90.00
_cell.angle_beta   90.00
_cell.angle_gamma   90.00
#
_symmetry.space_group_name_H-M   'P 1'
#
loop_
_entity.id
_entity.type
_entity.pdbx_description
1 polymer ?
#
loop_
_entity_poly.entity_id
_entity_poly.type
_entity_poly.pdbx_seq_one_letter_code
_entity_poly.pdbx_strand_id
1 'polypeptide(L)'
;MLDLRQLRDQLSDFEEYQADQQDRRGAQRDRADALLEVCHEHWQAVQDAVATAQPRRLVAQMREPPAATHVAPERPSPITVMATDGSQIYPDRHVEPPFFLLNVGRVAFQYGTTEEPHLDSTPTLHFRKSLAARFNAPLDTIPTELVSALRDERELSQLLDVATTARVSGRPLVALADGTLIRWMIRGMDDERLEDELISRYTEHLEEFRDDGLALASYVSRPASTEVVNLLRFVGGDLDAVPPSMPTDAPDVPRLDGLLDRHVLDTVLAPGERSAVFGSASHIQGEYPTGTDIAFF
;
A
#
# COMPACT_ATOMS: atom_id res chain seq x y z
N MET A 1 7.20 -35.60 -13.87
CA MET A 1 5.88 -35.63 -14.52
C MET A 1 4.85 -35.84 -13.42
N LEU A 2 3.86 -34.96 -13.30
CA LEU A 2 2.83 -35.00 -12.24
C LEU A 2 1.77 -36.07 -12.57
N ASP A 3 1.43 -36.97 -11.63
CA ASP A 3 0.37 -37.99 -11.81
C ASP A 3 -0.95 -37.52 -11.19
N LEU A 4 -1.84 -37.00 -12.03
CA LEU A 4 -3.12 -36.41 -11.62
C LEU A 4 -4.08 -37.42 -10.96
N ARG A 5 -3.92 -38.73 -11.20
CA ARG A 5 -4.79 -39.75 -10.58
C ARG A 5 -4.58 -39.85 -9.06
N GLN A 6 -3.38 -39.53 -8.60
CA GLN A 6 -3.04 -39.53 -7.16
C GLN A 6 -3.62 -38.32 -6.43
N LEU A 7 -4.09 -37.31 -7.18
CA LEU A 7 -4.68 -36.09 -6.64
C LEU A 7 -6.20 -36.10 -6.62
N ARG A 8 -6.87 -37.10 -7.22
CA ARG A 8 -8.34 -37.09 -7.36
C ARG A 8 -9.07 -36.94 -6.02
N ASP A 9 -8.66 -37.73 -5.05
CA ASP A 9 -9.32 -37.72 -3.73
C ASP A 9 -8.98 -36.40 -3.00
N GLN A 10 -7.75 -35.89 -3.14
CA GLN A 10 -7.34 -34.57 -2.62
C GLN A 10 -8.10 -33.40 -3.25
N LEU A 11 -8.45 -33.49 -4.54
CA LEU A 11 -9.25 -32.48 -5.23
C LEU A 11 -10.71 -32.52 -4.79
N SER A 12 -11.24 -33.70 -4.47
CA SER A 12 -12.61 -33.83 -3.93
C SER A 12 -12.70 -33.23 -2.53
N ASP A 13 -11.71 -33.53 -1.67
CA ASP A 13 -11.58 -32.91 -0.33
C ASP A 13 -11.45 -31.38 -0.44
N PHE A 14 -10.74 -30.88 -1.46
CA PHE A 14 -10.61 -29.44 -1.72
C PHE A 14 -11.92 -28.79 -2.16
N GLU A 15 -12.75 -29.46 -2.96
CA GLU A 15 -14.06 -28.97 -3.37
C GLU A 15 -15.01 -28.81 -2.17
N GLU A 16 -15.05 -29.80 -1.26
CA GLU A 16 -15.82 -29.71 -0.02
C GLU A 16 -15.31 -28.57 0.88
N TYR A 17 -13.99 -28.48 1.07
CA TYR A 17 -13.38 -27.38 1.80
C TYR A 17 -13.70 -26.01 1.18
N GLN A 18 -13.70 -25.91 -0.15
CA GLN A 18 -14.01 -24.68 -0.86
C GLN A 18 -15.46 -24.24 -0.62
N ALA A 19 -16.42 -25.16 -0.64
CA ALA A 19 -17.82 -24.86 -0.34
C ALA A 19 -17.98 -24.34 1.10
N ASP A 20 -17.39 -25.03 2.09
CA ASP A 20 -17.41 -24.61 3.49
C ASP A 20 -16.78 -23.23 3.69
N GLN A 21 -15.68 -22.94 2.97
CA GLN A 21 -15.04 -21.62 3.01
C GLN A 21 -15.91 -20.52 2.39
N GLN A 22 -16.70 -20.83 1.36
CA GLN A 22 -17.61 -19.86 0.73
C GLN A 22 -18.77 -19.49 1.67
N ASP A 23 -19.40 -20.48 2.29
CA ASP A 23 -20.49 -20.25 3.24
C ASP A 23 -20.00 -19.46 4.45
N ARG A 24 -18.83 -19.85 5.00
CA ARG A 24 -18.17 -19.10 6.08
C ARG A 24 -17.84 -17.67 5.66
N ARG A 25 -17.43 -17.44 4.40
CA ARG A 25 -17.09 -16.11 3.89
C ARG A 25 -18.32 -15.19 3.84
N GLY A 26 -19.49 -15.74 3.49
CA GLY A 26 -20.77 -15.02 3.54
C GLY A 26 -21.06 -14.53 4.96
N ALA A 27 -21.08 -15.44 5.93
CA ALA A 27 -21.33 -15.09 7.33
C ALA A 27 -20.28 -14.14 7.94
N GLN A 28 -19.01 -14.23 7.52
CA GLN A 28 -17.97 -13.26 7.91
C GLN A 28 -18.23 -11.86 7.37
N ARG A 29 -18.78 -11.74 6.14
CA ARG A 29 -19.14 -10.45 5.54
C ARG A 29 -20.32 -9.82 6.26
N ASP A 30 -21.38 -10.59 6.51
CA ASP A 30 -22.55 -10.10 7.25
C ASP A 30 -22.16 -9.57 8.64
N ARG A 31 -21.27 -10.29 9.34
CA ARG A 31 -20.72 -9.83 10.63
C ARG A 31 -19.87 -8.57 10.46
N ALA A 32 -19.01 -8.51 9.44
CA ALA A 32 -18.16 -7.35 9.20
C ALA A 32 -19.00 -6.09 8.92
N ASP A 33 -20.07 -6.21 8.13
CA ASP A 33 -21.00 -5.11 7.84
C ASP A 33 -21.67 -4.59 9.12
N ALA A 34 -22.22 -5.48 9.95
CA ALA A 34 -22.81 -5.10 11.23
C ALA A 34 -21.81 -4.43 12.18
N LEU A 35 -20.56 -4.93 12.25
CA LEU A 35 -19.51 -4.32 13.05
C LEU A 35 -19.06 -2.98 12.48
N LEU A 36 -19.08 -2.81 11.16
CA LEU A 36 -18.72 -1.56 10.49
C LEU A 36 -19.75 -0.47 10.75
N GLU A 37 -21.05 -0.80 10.76
CA GLU A 37 -22.14 0.10 11.15
C GLU A 37 -21.98 0.58 12.61
N VAL A 38 -21.79 -0.35 13.54
CA VAL A 38 -21.56 -0.02 14.97
C VAL A 38 -20.27 0.80 15.14
N CYS A 39 -19.21 0.46 14.40
CA CYS A 39 -17.96 1.22 14.41
C CYS A 39 -18.19 2.63 13.87
N HIS A 40 -19.01 2.81 12.84
CA HIS A 40 -19.34 4.10 12.26
C HIS A 40 -20.12 5.00 13.22
N GLU A 41 -21.13 4.47 13.91
CA GLU A 41 -21.95 5.25 14.85
C GLU A 41 -21.14 5.80 16.04
N HIS A 42 -20.09 5.08 16.43
CA HIS A 42 -19.28 5.40 17.61
C HIS A 42 -17.79 5.62 17.30
N TRP A 43 -17.47 6.04 16.08
CA TRP A 43 -16.10 5.96 15.56
C TRP A 43 -15.06 6.75 16.37
N GLN A 44 -15.43 7.89 16.98
CA GLN A 44 -14.50 8.63 17.85
C GLN A 44 -14.18 7.86 19.14
N ALA A 45 -15.17 7.24 19.76
CA ALA A 45 -14.94 6.42 20.96
C ALA A 45 -14.08 5.19 20.63
N VAL A 46 -14.29 4.57 19.46
CA VAL A 46 -13.44 3.49 18.95
C VAL A 46 -12.03 3.98 18.68
N GLN A 47 -11.87 5.16 18.06
CA GLN A 47 -10.57 5.77 17.78
C GLN A 47 -9.76 5.97 19.07
N ASP A 48 -10.36 6.57 20.11
CA ASP A 48 -9.73 6.77 21.41
C ASP A 48 -9.36 5.44 22.10
N ALA A 49 -10.24 4.44 21.98
CA ALA A 49 -10.02 3.12 22.54
C ALA A 49 -8.87 2.38 21.84
N VAL A 50 -8.77 2.46 20.51
CA VAL A 50 -7.64 1.90 19.74
C VAL A 50 -6.33 2.58 20.14
N ALA A 51 -6.33 3.90 20.24
CA ALA A 51 -5.15 4.67 20.65
C ALA A 51 -4.68 4.30 22.07
N THR A 52 -5.62 4.06 22.99
CA THR A 52 -5.34 3.65 24.37
C THR A 52 -4.86 2.19 24.45
N ALA A 53 -5.51 1.29 23.72
CA ALA A 53 -5.27 -0.14 23.84
C ALA A 53 -4.02 -0.61 23.07
N GLN A 54 -3.58 0.16 22.06
CA GLN A 54 -2.41 -0.13 21.22
C GLN A 54 -2.32 -1.60 20.81
N PRO A 55 -3.32 -2.12 20.06
CA PRO A 55 -3.37 -3.53 19.70
C PRO A 55 -2.12 -3.95 18.93
N ARG A 56 -1.66 -5.18 19.17
CA ARG A 56 -0.48 -5.75 18.48
C ARG A 56 -0.66 -5.88 16.97
N ARG A 57 -1.90 -6.06 16.51
CA ARG A 57 -2.24 -6.09 15.09
C ARG A 57 -2.36 -4.66 14.58
N LEU A 58 -1.92 -4.40 13.36
CA LEU A 58 -2.12 -3.11 12.71
C LEU A 58 -3.62 -2.86 12.52
N VAL A 59 -4.12 -1.79 13.12
CA VAL A 59 -5.52 -1.36 13.07
C VAL A 59 -5.58 -0.03 12.34
N ALA A 60 -6.47 0.07 11.34
CA ALA A 60 -6.62 1.26 10.52
C ALA A 60 -6.94 2.50 11.39
N GLN A 61 -6.23 3.59 11.15
CA GLN A 61 -6.49 4.87 11.81
C GLN A 61 -7.62 5.60 11.08
N MET A 62 -8.80 5.66 11.68
CA MET A 62 -9.94 6.38 11.07
C MET A 62 -9.64 7.88 10.97
N ARG A 63 -9.73 8.47 9.77
CA ARG A 63 -9.69 9.93 9.54
C ARG A 63 -11.05 10.51 9.16
N GLU A 64 -11.92 9.67 8.63
CA GLU A 64 -13.33 9.91 8.33
C GLU A 64 -14.19 8.83 9.04
N PRO A 65 -15.51 9.00 9.18
CA PRO A 65 -16.38 7.96 9.70
C PRO A 65 -16.24 6.65 8.87
N PRO A 66 -15.94 5.49 9.47
CA PRO A 66 -15.40 4.31 8.77
C PRO A 66 -16.32 3.70 7.70
N ALA A 67 -17.65 3.78 7.86
CA ALA A 67 -18.61 3.36 6.83
C ALA A 67 -18.97 4.47 5.80
N ALA A 68 -18.32 5.64 5.82
CA ALA A 68 -18.63 6.70 4.87
C ALA A 68 -18.23 6.29 3.45
N THR A 69 -19.08 6.64 2.48
CA THR A 69 -18.81 6.48 1.05
C THR A 69 -18.94 7.83 0.35
N HIS A 70 -18.13 8.00 -0.69
CA HIS A 70 -18.08 9.24 -1.45
C HIS A 70 -18.07 8.95 -2.95
N VAL A 71 -19.07 9.49 -3.65
CA VAL A 71 -19.14 9.43 -5.11
C VAL A 71 -17.97 10.21 -5.72
N ALA A 72 -17.31 9.63 -6.73
CA ALA A 72 -16.26 10.34 -7.45
C ALA A 72 -16.81 11.64 -8.08
N PRO A 73 -16.10 12.77 -7.92
CA PRO A 73 -16.46 13.99 -8.62
C PRO A 73 -16.25 13.82 -10.13
N GLU A 74 -16.85 14.73 -10.91
CA GLU A 74 -16.54 14.79 -12.34
C GLU A 74 -15.04 15.04 -12.52
N ARG A 75 -14.40 14.20 -13.33
CA ARG A 75 -12.97 14.29 -13.58
C ARG A 75 -12.65 15.61 -14.29
N PRO A 76 -11.68 16.41 -13.79
CA PRO A 76 -11.23 17.60 -14.48
C PRO A 76 -10.75 17.30 -15.91
N SER A 77 -11.04 18.20 -16.83
CA SER A 77 -10.55 18.14 -18.21
C SER A 77 -10.20 19.55 -18.69
N PRO A 78 -8.95 19.83 -19.08
CA PRO A 78 -7.83 18.89 -19.17
C PRO A 78 -7.20 18.53 -17.82
N ILE A 79 -6.49 17.40 -17.75
CA ILE A 79 -5.73 16.95 -16.57
C ILE A 79 -4.42 16.29 -16.99
N THR A 80 -3.34 16.59 -16.27
CA THR A 80 -2.05 15.91 -16.43
C THR A 80 -1.98 14.71 -15.49
N VAL A 81 -1.69 13.54 -16.03
CA VAL A 81 -1.53 12.30 -15.25
C VAL A 81 -0.19 11.71 -15.59
N MET A 82 0.61 11.40 -14.57
CA MET A 82 1.91 10.78 -14.77
C MET A 82 2.03 9.53 -13.93
N ALA A 83 2.84 8.60 -14.39
CA ALA A 83 3.13 7.40 -13.64
C ALA A 83 4.54 6.90 -13.88
N THR A 84 5.06 6.18 -12.90
CA THR A 84 6.32 5.44 -12.99
C THR A 84 6.13 4.00 -12.57
N ASP A 85 6.85 3.11 -13.24
CA ASP A 85 6.95 1.69 -12.88
C ASP A 85 8.39 1.23 -13.14
N GLY A 86 8.91 0.37 -12.28
CA GLY A 86 10.29 -0.09 -12.30
C GLY A 86 10.41 -1.61 -12.28
N SER A 87 11.43 -2.07 -12.99
CA SER A 87 11.83 -3.46 -13.05
C SER A 87 13.31 -3.59 -12.72
N GLN A 88 13.70 -4.78 -12.28
CA GLN A 88 15.05 -5.04 -11.82
C GLN A 88 15.53 -6.45 -12.20
N ILE A 89 16.84 -6.55 -12.41
CA ILE A 89 17.55 -7.83 -12.49
C ILE A 89 18.49 -7.89 -11.29
N TYR A 90 18.21 -8.81 -10.36
CA TYR A 90 19.03 -9.01 -9.16
C TYR A 90 20.42 -9.56 -9.49
N PRO A 91 21.42 -9.36 -8.61
CA PRO A 91 22.74 -9.96 -8.77
C PRO A 91 22.66 -11.48 -8.83
N ASP A 92 23.34 -12.07 -9.82
CA ASP A 92 23.55 -13.52 -9.87
C ASP A 92 24.75 -13.90 -8.99
N ARG A 93 24.55 -14.82 -8.06
CA ARG A 93 25.59 -15.35 -7.16
C ARG A 93 26.76 -16.04 -7.89
N HIS A 94 26.61 -16.37 -9.17
CA HIS A 94 27.62 -17.03 -9.99
C HIS A 94 28.43 -16.05 -10.87
N VAL A 95 28.19 -14.74 -10.76
CA VAL A 95 28.83 -13.70 -11.58
C VAL A 95 29.69 -12.77 -10.72
N GLU A 96 30.93 -12.51 -11.16
CA GLU A 96 31.86 -11.56 -10.53
C GLU A 96 32.41 -10.55 -11.57
N PRO A 97 32.39 -9.23 -11.28
CA PRO A 97 31.84 -8.62 -10.07
C PRO A 97 30.30 -8.67 -10.03
N PRO A 98 29.68 -8.76 -8.84
CA PRO A 98 28.22 -8.69 -8.74
C PRO A 98 27.73 -7.31 -9.14
N PHE A 99 26.69 -7.30 -9.97
CA PHE A 99 26.00 -6.10 -10.43
C PHE A 99 24.50 -6.38 -10.53
N PHE A 100 23.71 -5.33 -10.60
CA PHE A 100 22.28 -5.41 -10.88
C PHE A 100 21.87 -4.31 -11.85
N LEU A 101 20.71 -4.50 -12.48
CA LEU A 101 20.12 -3.54 -13.39
C LEU A 101 18.80 -3.04 -12.80
N LEU A 102 18.59 -1.74 -12.83
CA LEU A 102 17.28 -1.13 -12.62
C LEU A 102 16.82 -0.50 -13.92
N ASN A 103 15.58 -0.73 -14.33
CA ASN A 103 14.96 -0.02 -15.44
C ASN A 103 13.65 0.61 -14.96
N VAL A 104 13.60 1.94 -14.97
CA VAL A 104 12.41 2.70 -14.58
C VAL A 104 11.81 3.34 -15.84
N GLY A 105 10.55 3.02 -16.09
CA GLY A 105 9.72 3.65 -17.10
C GLY A 105 8.91 4.79 -16.48
N ARG A 106 8.67 5.84 -17.25
CA ARG A 106 7.84 6.98 -16.87
C ARG A 106 6.95 7.41 -18.02
N VAL A 107 5.73 7.81 -17.68
CA VAL A 107 4.73 8.27 -18.63
C VAL A 107 4.08 9.56 -18.14
N ALA A 108 3.75 10.48 -19.05
CA ALA A 108 2.97 11.67 -18.78
C ALA A 108 1.92 11.86 -19.87
N PHE A 109 0.64 11.80 -19.49
CA PHE A 109 -0.51 11.98 -20.35
C PHE A 109 -1.21 13.30 -20.06
N GLN A 110 -1.57 14.02 -21.12
CA GLN A 110 -2.36 15.25 -21.06
C GLN A 110 -3.80 14.95 -21.47
N TYR A 111 -4.57 14.32 -20.58
CA TYR A 111 -5.92 13.89 -20.88
C TYR A 111 -6.85 15.07 -21.20
N GLY A 112 -7.73 14.87 -22.18
CA GLY A 112 -8.64 15.91 -22.67
C GLY A 112 -7.98 16.90 -23.65
N THR A 113 -6.76 16.60 -24.11
CA THR A 113 -6.02 17.41 -25.10
C THR A 113 -5.55 16.55 -26.28
N THR A 114 -4.90 17.19 -27.25
CA THR A 114 -4.21 16.52 -28.37
C THR A 114 -2.68 16.58 -28.24
N GLU A 115 -2.18 16.95 -27.07
CA GLU A 115 -0.73 16.99 -26.80
C GLU A 115 -0.18 15.56 -26.79
N GLU A 116 1.02 15.37 -27.34
CA GLU A 116 1.65 14.05 -27.37
C GLU A 116 2.01 13.59 -25.95
N PRO A 117 1.78 12.31 -25.60
CA PRO A 117 2.22 11.79 -24.33
C PRO A 117 3.74 11.71 -24.28
N HIS A 118 4.32 12.02 -23.12
CA HIS A 118 5.74 11.79 -22.89
C HIS A 118 5.93 10.38 -22.35
N LEU A 119 6.71 9.56 -23.04
CA LEU A 119 7.03 8.19 -22.64
C LEU A 119 8.55 8.03 -22.66
N ASP A 120 9.12 7.56 -21.56
CA ASP A 120 10.56 7.40 -21.42
C ASP A 120 10.88 6.19 -20.54
N SER A 121 12.06 5.58 -20.73
CA SER A 121 12.53 4.47 -19.93
C SER A 121 14.04 4.52 -19.82
N THR A 122 14.55 4.55 -18.60
CA THR A 122 15.98 4.69 -18.33
C THR A 122 16.53 3.47 -17.58
N PRO A 123 17.37 2.64 -18.23
CA PRO A 123 18.10 1.57 -17.57
C PRO A 123 19.36 2.11 -16.87
N THR A 124 19.67 1.60 -15.68
CA THR A 124 20.89 1.93 -14.94
C THR A 124 21.53 0.69 -14.33
N LEU A 125 22.84 0.55 -14.57
CA LEU A 125 23.67 -0.53 -14.07
C LEU A 125 24.36 -0.10 -12.77
N HIS A 126 24.29 -0.94 -11.75
CA HIS A 126 24.86 -0.68 -10.43
C HIS A 126 25.74 -1.84 -9.98
N PHE A 127 26.83 -1.53 -9.28
CA PHE A 127 27.78 -2.50 -8.75
C PHE A 127 28.42 -1.96 -7.47
N ARG A 128 29.08 -2.80 -6.67
CA ARG A 128 29.60 -2.42 -5.34
C ARG A 128 30.36 -1.09 -5.30
N LYS A 129 31.24 -0.83 -6.28
CA LYS A 129 32.03 0.42 -6.33
C LYS A 129 31.15 1.66 -6.55
N SER A 130 30.12 1.60 -7.41
CA SER A 130 29.23 2.75 -7.62
C SER A 130 28.36 3.01 -6.40
N LEU A 131 27.90 1.94 -5.73
CA LEU A 131 27.13 2.05 -4.50
C LEU A 131 27.97 2.55 -3.33
N ALA A 132 29.21 2.07 -3.19
CA ALA A 132 30.09 2.52 -2.11
C ALA A 132 30.40 4.01 -2.18
N ALA A 133 30.55 4.54 -3.41
CA ALA A 133 30.67 5.98 -3.64
C ALA A 133 29.37 6.73 -3.28
N ARG A 134 28.21 6.18 -3.66
CA ARG A 134 26.89 6.77 -3.37
C ARG A 134 26.62 6.89 -1.86
N PHE A 135 26.88 5.83 -1.10
CA PHE A 135 26.60 5.76 0.34
C PHE A 135 27.78 6.19 1.22
N ASN A 136 28.87 6.66 0.60
CA ASN A 136 30.13 7.01 1.24
C ASN A 136 30.62 5.95 2.26
N ALA A 137 30.43 4.68 1.93
CA ALA A 137 30.72 3.54 2.80
C ALA A 137 30.98 2.28 1.98
N PRO A 138 31.91 1.40 2.40
CA PRO A 138 32.09 0.11 1.73
C PRO A 138 30.84 -0.76 1.88
N LEU A 139 30.55 -1.54 0.83
CA LEU A 139 29.47 -2.53 0.82
C LEU A 139 30.04 -3.91 0.53
N ASP A 140 29.88 -4.82 1.47
CA ASP A 140 30.37 -6.21 1.35
C ASP A 140 29.49 -7.03 0.40
N THR A 141 28.18 -6.80 0.41
CA THR A 141 27.21 -7.50 -0.43
C THR A 141 26.20 -6.53 -1.04
N ILE A 142 25.40 -7.00 -1.99
CA ILE A 142 24.27 -6.27 -2.56
C ILE A 142 23.00 -7.08 -2.21
N PRO A 143 22.36 -6.79 -1.06
CA PRO A 143 21.15 -7.49 -0.66
C PRO A 143 19.96 -7.15 -1.58
N THR A 144 18.96 -8.02 -1.59
CA THR A 144 17.76 -7.88 -2.46
C THR A 144 16.92 -6.68 -2.03
N GLU A 145 16.90 -6.41 -0.74
CA GLU A 145 16.25 -5.31 -0.06
C GLU A 145 16.84 -3.97 -0.53
N LEU A 146 18.19 -3.87 -0.62
CA LEU A 146 18.86 -2.68 -1.16
C LEU A 146 18.50 -2.44 -2.63
N VAL A 147 18.49 -3.49 -3.46
CA VAL A 147 18.11 -3.35 -4.89
C VAL A 147 16.67 -2.86 -5.02
N SER A 148 15.76 -3.38 -4.20
CA SER A 148 14.35 -3.00 -4.19
C SER A 148 14.15 -1.57 -3.69
N ALA A 149 14.82 -1.18 -2.61
CA ALA A 149 14.79 0.20 -2.09
C ALA A 149 15.33 1.21 -3.10
N LEU A 150 16.45 0.88 -3.78
CA LEU A 150 17.02 1.73 -4.81
C LEU A 150 16.13 1.87 -6.05
N ARG A 151 15.35 0.83 -6.38
CA ARG A 151 14.32 0.91 -7.42
C ARG A 151 13.20 1.85 -6.98
N ASP A 152 12.63 1.63 -5.81
CA ASP A 152 11.50 2.39 -5.27
C ASP A 152 11.86 3.89 -5.12
N GLU A 153 13.07 4.21 -4.63
CA GLU A 153 13.58 5.59 -4.59
C GLU A 153 13.65 6.20 -6.00
N ARG A 154 14.11 5.43 -6.98
CA ARG A 154 14.33 5.90 -8.35
C ARG A 154 13.03 6.08 -9.11
N GLU A 155 12.04 5.22 -8.88
CA GLU A 155 10.66 5.40 -9.35
C GLU A 155 10.08 6.72 -8.81
N LEU A 156 10.11 6.91 -7.49
CA LEU A 156 9.54 8.12 -6.87
C LEU A 156 10.27 9.39 -7.30
N SER A 157 11.60 9.36 -7.38
CA SER A 157 12.42 10.47 -7.86
C SER A 157 12.10 10.84 -9.32
N GLN A 158 11.96 9.86 -10.21
CA GLN A 158 11.60 10.13 -11.61
C GLN A 158 10.15 10.61 -11.76
N LEU A 159 9.25 10.13 -10.90
CA LEU A 159 7.87 10.58 -10.86
C LEU A 159 7.81 12.05 -10.45
N LEU A 160 8.61 12.45 -9.45
CA LEU A 160 8.73 13.84 -9.02
C LEU A 160 9.30 14.73 -10.12
N ASP A 161 10.39 14.32 -10.77
CA ASP A 161 11.00 15.05 -11.90
C ASP A 161 9.98 15.32 -13.02
N VAL A 162 9.25 14.27 -13.43
CA VAL A 162 8.18 14.41 -14.43
C VAL A 162 7.02 15.27 -13.92
N ALA A 163 6.63 15.12 -12.64
CA ALA A 163 5.57 15.92 -12.03
C ALA A 163 5.89 17.41 -11.99
N THR A 164 7.14 17.76 -11.76
CA THR A 164 7.61 19.15 -11.73
C THR A 164 7.76 19.73 -13.13
N THR A 165 8.27 18.94 -14.09
CA THR A 165 8.53 19.41 -15.46
C THR A 165 7.29 19.45 -16.36
N ALA A 166 6.31 18.57 -16.15
CA ALA A 166 5.11 18.48 -16.97
C ALA A 166 3.96 19.42 -16.52
N ARG A 167 4.21 20.30 -15.53
CA ARG A 167 3.19 21.23 -15.02
C ARG A 167 2.72 22.20 -16.10
N VAL A 168 1.41 22.35 -16.20
CA VAL A 168 0.78 23.36 -17.04
C VAL A 168 -0.08 24.27 -16.16
N SER A 169 0.11 25.58 -16.28
CA SER A 169 -0.64 26.57 -15.48
C SER A 169 -2.14 26.40 -15.63
N GLY A 170 -2.86 26.35 -14.51
CA GLY A 170 -4.31 26.16 -14.47
C GLY A 170 -4.80 24.73 -14.76
N ARG A 171 -3.89 23.76 -14.95
CA ARG A 171 -4.23 22.36 -15.21
C ARG A 171 -3.95 21.51 -13.96
N PRO A 172 -4.95 20.80 -13.43
CA PRO A 172 -4.73 19.83 -12.36
C PRO A 172 -3.76 18.74 -12.80
N LEU A 173 -3.00 18.21 -11.84
CA LEU A 173 -1.99 17.19 -12.07
C LEU A 173 -2.04 16.14 -10.96
N VAL A 174 -1.88 14.88 -11.35
CA VAL A 174 -1.73 13.75 -10.42
C VAL A 174 -0.56 12.86 -10.83
N ALA A 175 0.26 12.51 -9.84
CA ALA A 175 1.38 11.59 -9.94
C ALA A 175 0.98 10.24 -9.34
N LEU A 176 1.11 9.17 -10.12
CA LEU A 176 0.68 7.82 -9.75
C LEU A 176 1.89 6.89 -9.67
N ALA A 177 2.21 6.42 -8.47
CA ALA A 177 3.20 5.35 -8.27
C ALA A 177 2.54 3.98 -8.43
N ASP A 178 3.26 3.00 -8.98
CA ASP A 178 2.84 1.60 -8.92
C ASP A 178 3.18 0.98 -7.54
N GLY A 179 2.26 0.17 -7.00
CA GLY A 179 2.43 -0.48 -5.71
C GLY A 179 2.13 0.43 -4.50
N THR A 180 2.74 0.12 -3.36
CA THR A 180 2.49 0.80 -2.07
C THR A 180 3.43 1.98 -1.89
N LEU A 181 2.96 3.10 -1.34
CA LEU A 181 3.86 4.20 -0.89
C LEU A 181 4.50 3.92 0.48
N ILE A 182 4.02 2.91 1.21
CA ILE A 182 4.55 2.51 2.52
C ILE A 182 5.68 1.50 2.31
N ARG A 183 6.93 1.95 2.49
CA ARG A 183 8.15 1.18 2.19
C ARG A 183 8.61 0.27 3.32
N TRP A 184 7.68 -0.48 3.92
CA TRP A 184 8.00 -1.38 5.04
C TRP A 184 9.11 -2.40 4.73
N MET A 185 9.30 -2.75 3.45
CA MET A 185 10.35 -3.69 2.99
C MET A 185 11.77 -3.17 3.21
N ILE A 186 11.96 -1.86 3.46
CA ILE A 186 13.26 -1.29 3.81
C ILE A 186 13.65 -1.67 5.24
N ARG A 187 12.69 -1.99 6.12
CA ARG A 187 12.97 -2.33 7.53
C ARG A 187 13.54 -3.74 7.69
N GLY A 188 14.44 -3.86 8.66
CA GLY A 188 15.05 -5.14 9.06
C GLY A 188 16.29 -5.48 8.25
N MET A 189 16.95 -4.47 7.67
CA MET A 189 18.25 -4.66 7.04
C MET A 189 19.35 -4.85 8.11
N ASP A 190 20.36 -5.65 7.78
CA ASP A 190 21.47 -5.90 8.72
C ASP A 190 22.34 -4.65 8.98
N ASP A 191 22.36 -3.68 8.05
CA ASP A 191 23.07 -2.40 8.18
C ASP A 191 22.07 -1.27 8.49
N GLU A 192 21.90 -0.96 9.78
CA GLU A 192 20.98 0.08 10.27
C GLU A 192 21.26 1.46 9.65
N ARG A 193 22.55 1.81 9.43
CA ARG A 193 22.90 3.12 8.85
C ARG A 193 22.50 3.20 7.38
N LEU A 194 22.63 2.10 6.65
CA LEU A 194 22.16 2.03 5.26
C LEU A 194 20.62 2.06 5.21
N GLU A 195 19.95 1.37 6.13
CA GLU A 195 18.50 1.43 6.29
C GLU A 195 18.01 2.87 6.48
N ASP A 196 18.58 3.59 7.45
CA ASP A 196 18.22 4.98 7.76
C ASP A 196 18.43 5.91 6.56
N GLU A 197 19.55 5.76 5.85
CA GLU A 197 19.86 6.54 4.65
C GLU A 197 18.84 6.27 3.53
N LEU A 198 18.44 5.01 3.31
CA LEU A 198 17.44 4.67 2.29
C LEU A 198 16.06 5.24 2.64
N ILE A 199 15.67 5.19 3.92
CA ILE A 199 14.42 5.79 4.39
C ILE A 199 14.45 7.30 4.19
N SER A 200 15.53 7.99 4.63
CA SER A 200 15.68 9.44 4.50
C SER A 200 15.57 9.90 3.05
N ARG A 201 16.28 9.23 2.13
CA ARG A 201 16.24 9.59 0.70
C ARG A 201 14.86 9.39 0.08
N TYR A 202 14.15 8.34 0.50
CA TYR A 202 12.79 8.10 0.03
C TYR A 202 11.82 9.17 0.57
N THR A 203 11.93 9.51 1.85
CA THR A 203 11.05 10.50 2.49
C THR A 203 11.32 11.93 2.03
N GLU A 204 12.56 12.28 1.69
CA GLU A 204 12.90 13.56 1.04
C GLU A 204 12.01 13.81 -0.18
N HIS A 205 11.82 12.82 -1.05
CA HIS A 205 10.94 12.98 -2.21
C HIS A 205 9.47 13.12 -1.84
N LEU A 206 8.99 12.44 -0.78
CA LEU A 206 7.61 12.65 -0.28
C LEU A 206 7.42 14.07 0.24
N GLU A 207 8.42 14.63 0.91
CA GLU A 207 8.41 16.03 1.35
C GLU A 207 8.40 17.00 0.18
N GLU A 208 9.20 16.74 -0.87
CA GLU A 208 9.18 17.55 -2.09
C GLU A 208 7.80 17.54 -2.77
N PHE A 209 7.15 16.37 -2.89
CA PHE A 209 5.77 16.28 -3.38
C PHE A 209 4.80 17.13 -2.54
N ARG A 210 4.91 17.06 -1.21
CA ARG A 210 4.09 17.83 -0.26
C ARG A 210 4.33 19.33 -0.43
N ASP A 211 5.59 19.75 -0.43
CA ASP A 211 6.01 21.15 -0.40
C ASP A 211 5.69 21.86 -1.74
N ASP A 212 5.80 21.14 -2.85
CA ASP A 212 5.41 21.63 -4.18
C ASP A 212 3.89 21.54 -4.44
N GLY A 213 3.12 20.94 -3.52
CA GLY A 213 1.68 20.76 -3.63
C GLY A 213 1.27 19.85 -4.79
N LEU A 214 2.09 18.84 -5.08
CA LEU A 214 1.86 17.88 -6.15
C LEU A 214 1.07 16.68 -5.62
N ALA A 215 -0.09 16.39 -6.21
CA ALA A 215 -0.93 15.28 -5.77
C ALA A 215 -0.26 13.94 -6.12
N LEU A 216 0.25 13.25 -5.10
CA LEU A 216 0.80 11.90 -5.19
C LEU A 216 -0.24 10.88 -4.72
N ALA A 217 -0.42 9.82 -5.50
CA ALA A 217 -1.18 8.65 -5.12
C ALA A 217 -0.47 7.38 -5.62
N SER A 218 -0.89 6.22 -5.12
CA SER A 218 -0.46 4.94 -5.67
C SER A 218 -1.62 3.98 -5.82
N TYR A 219 -1.41 2.92 -6.59
CA TYR A 219 -2.41 1.91 -6.85
C TYR A 219 -1.85 0.52 -6.54
N VAL A 220 -2.61 -0.25 -5.76
CA VAL A 220 -2.31 -1.66 -5.47
C VAL A 220 -3.45 -2.51 -6.01
N SER A 221 -3.17 -3.34 -7.00
CA SER A 221 -4.16 -4.29 -7.52
C SER A 221 -4.39 -5.42 -6.51
N ARG A 222 -5.66 -5.72 -6.21
CA ARG A 222 -6.08 -6.80 -5.30
C ARG A 222 -5.28 -6.78 -3.98
N PRO A 223 -5.35 -5.69 -3.21
CA PRO A 223 -4.59 -5.57 -1.96
C PRO A 223 -4.95 -6.70 -1.00
N ALA A 224 -3.97 -7.05 -0.18
CA ALA A 224 -4.09 -8.08 0.86
C ALA A 224 -4.00 -7.48 2.28
N SER A 225 -4.29 -6.19 2.41
CA SER A 225 -4.33 -5.51 3.70
C SER A 225 -5.48 -6.03 4.56
N THR A 226 -5.30 -5.90 5.88
CA THR A 226 -6.28 -6.33 6.88
C THR A 226 -6.46 -5.26 7.96
N GLU A 227 -6.07 -4.01 7.71
CA GLU A 227 -6.08 -2.98 8.75
C GLU A 227 -7.49 -2.54 9.12
N VAL A 228 -8.39 -2.44 8.13
CA VAL A 228 -9.83 -2.18 8.34
C VAL A 228 -10.47 -3.42 8.96
N VAL A 229 -10.15 -4.63 8.49
CA VAL A 229 -10.64 -5.86 9.11
C VAL A 229 -10.16 -5.97 10.56
N ASN A 230 -8.92 -5.58 10.87
CA ASN A 230 -8.41 -5.59 12.23
C ASN A 230 -9.09 -4.53 13.11
N LEU A 231 -9.50 -3.39 12.55
CA LEU A 231 -10.38 -2.43 13.22
C LEU A 231 -11.72 -3.10 13.60
N LEU A 232 -12.35 -3.81 12.67
CA LEU A 232 -13.61 -4.53 12.97
C LEU A 232 -13.40 -5.67 13.97
N ARG A 233 -12.26 -6.37 13.90
CA ARG A 233 -11.89 -7.38 14.89
C ARG A 233 -11.67 -6.77 16.27
N PHE A 234 -11.10 -5.57 16.35
CA PHE A 234 -10.99 -4.85 17.61
C PHE A 234 -12.39 -4.59 18.18
N VAL A 235 -13.28 -3.96 17.39
CA VAL A 235 -14.67 -3.65 17.78
C VAL A 235 -15.44 -4.91 18.19
N GLY A 236 -15.31 -5.98 17.43
CA GLY A 236 -16.00 -7.26 17.67
C GLY A 236 -15.37 -8.17 18.72
N GLY A 237 -14.34 -7.72 19.46
CA GLY A 237 -13.69 -8.50 20.52
C GLY A 237 -12.85 -9.69 20.02
N ASP A 238 -12.47 -9.70 18.74
CA ASP A 238 -11.62 -10.73 18.12
C ASP A 238 -10.11 -10.51 18.36
N LEU A 239 -9.71 -9.39 18.97
CA LEU A 239 -8.32 -9.11 19.36
C LEU A 239 -8.13 -9.22 20.87
N ASP A 240 -6.89 -9.40 21.31
CA ASP A 240 -6.53 -9.47 22.75
C ASP A 240 -6.78 -8.14 23.50
N ALA A 241 -7.08 -7.06 22.76
CA ALA A 241 -7.35 -5.74 23.30
C ALA A 241 -8.86 -5.56 23.55
N VAL A 242 -9.21 -4.95 24.69
CA VAL A 242 -10.62 -4.79 25.10
C VAL A 242 -11.27 -3.63 24.31
N PRO A 243 -12.34 -3.88 23.54
CA PRO A 243 -13.06 -2.80 22.85
C PRO A 243 -13.80 -1.90 23.84
N PRO A 244 -14.19 -0.67 23.42
CA PRO A 244 -15.12 0.13 24.21
C PRO A 244 -16.46 -0.61 24.37
N SER A 245 -17.14 -0.38 25.50
CA SER A 245 -18.47 -0.94 25.75
C SER A 245 -19.49 -0.29 24.81
N MET A 246 -19.92 -1.01 23.77
CA MET A 246 -20.87 -0.50 22.78
C MET A 246 -21.97 -1.54 22.51
N PRO A 247 -23.21 -1.11 22.28
CA PRO A 247 -24.28 -2.02 21.89
C PRO A 247 -23.97 -2.58 20.51
N THR A 248 -23.95 -3.91 20.39
CA THR A 248 -23.84 -4.59 19.10
C THR A 248 -24.69 -5.84 19.13
N ASP A 249 -25.50 -6.02 18.09
CA ASP A 249 -26.27 -7.25 17.85
C ASP A 249 -25.49 -8.23 16.95
N ALA A 250 -24.25 -7.89 16.58
CA ALA A 250 -23.42 -8.74 15.74
C ALA A 250 -23.05 -10.03 16.50
N PRO A 251 -23.17 -11.21 15.87
CA PRO A 251 -22.82 -12.47 16.52
C PRO A 251 -21.31 -12.57 16.78
N ASP A 252 -20.92 -13.27 17.86
CA ASP A 252 -19.51 -13.51 18.20
C ASP A 252 -18.76 -14.43 17.21
N VAL A 253 -19.50 -15.09 16.31
CA VAL A 253 -18.99 -16.03 15.32
C VAL A 253 -19.69 -15.86 13.97
N PRO A 254 -19.00 -16.15 12.84
CA PRO A 254 -17.60 -16.55 12.73
C PRO A 254 -16.64 -15.37 12.97
N ARG A 255 -15.44 -15.65 13.50
CA ARG A 255 -14.36 -14.65 13.59
C ARG A 255 -13.96 -14.16 12.22
N LEU A 256 -13.46 -12.93 12.10
CA LEU A 256 -13.08 -12.33 10.82
C LEU A 256 -11.69 -12.77 10.28
N ASP A 257 -11.11 -13.84 10.83
CA ASP A 257 -9.82 -14.38 10.38
C ASP A 257 -9.85 -14.73 8.89
N GLY A 258 -8.80 -14.31 8.16
CA GLY A 258 -8.64 -14.53 6.73
C GLY A 258 -9.51 -13.63 5.83
N LEU A 259 -10.28 -12.68 6.39
CA LEU A 259 -10.92 -11.60 5.63
C LEU A 259 -9.89 -10.50 5.33
N LEU A 260 -10.07 -9.82 4.20
CA LEU A 260 -9.20 -8.74 3.72
C LEU A 260 -10.03 -7.46 3.64
N ASP A 261 -9.38 -6.31 3.73
CA ASP A 261 -10.04 -5.00 3.69
C ASP A 261 -10.89 -4.87 2.41
N ARG A 262 -10.36 -5.31 1.27
CA ARG A 262 -11.11 -5.33 0.00
C ARG A 262 -12.42 -6.12 0.07
N HIS A 263 -12.53 -7.16 0.90
CA HIS A 263 -13.75 -7.95 1.00
C HIS A 263 -14.84 -7.25 1.81
N VAL A 264 -14.44 -6.33 2.69
CA VAL A 264 -15.33 -5.45 3.45
C VAL A 264 -15.68 -4.23 2.61
N LEU A 265 -14.71 -3.61 1.93
CA LEU A 265 -14.98 -2.42 1.12
C LEU A 265 -15.85 -2.73 -0.12
N ASP A 266 -15.77 -3.95 -0.65
CA ASP A 266 -16.61 -4.42 -1.77
C ASP A 266 -18.11 -4.58 -1.40
N THR A 267 -18.47 -4.65 -0.11
CA THR A 267 -19.88 -4.69 0.32
C THR A 267 -20.49 -3.29 0.43
N VAL A 268 -19.66 -2.27 0.69
CA VAL A 268 -20.13 -0.88 0.93
C VAL A 268 -19.99 0.04 -0.27
N LEU A 269 -19.04 -0.21 -1.19
CA LEU A 269 -18.75 0.71 -2.29
C LEU A 269 -19.50 0.36 -3.58
N ALA A 270 -20.18 1.35 -4.17
CA ALA A 270 -20.64 1.26 -5.55
C ALA A 270 -19.48 1.56 -6.54
N PRO A 271 -19.61 1.17 -7.82
CA PRO A 271 -18.61 1.48 -8.83
C PRO A 271 -18.33 3.00 -8.94
N GLY A 272 -17.07 3.38 -8.76
CA GLY A 272 -16.63 4.77 -8.81
C GLY A 272 -16.72 5.52 -7.47
N GLU A 273 -17.14 4.88 -6.38
CA GLU A 273 -17.06 5.45 -5.04
C GLU A 273 -15.70 5.18 -4.39
N ARG A 274 -15.31 6.05 -3.45
CA ARG A 274 -14.24 5.78 -2.48
C ARG A 274 -14.83 5.56 -1.09
N SER A 275 -14.13 4.81 -0.23
CA SER A 275 -14.51 4.73 1.18
C SER A 275 -14.04 5.96 1.96
N ALA A 276 -14.29 5.91 3.26
CA ALA A 276 -13.62 6.72 4.26
C ALA A 276 -12.09 6.67 4.10
N VAL A 277 -11.41 7.76 4.45
CA VAL A 277 -9.95 7.81 4.51
C VAL A 277 -9.45 7.17 5.81
N PHE A 278 -8.49 6.26 5.68
CA PHE A 278 -7.80 5.59 6.76
C PHE A 278 -6.29 5.87 6.71
N GLY A 279 -5.66 6.15 7.84
CA GLY A 279 -4.21 6.08 7.98
C GLY A 279 -3.76 4.64 8.23
N SER A 280 -2.61 4.25 7.67
CA SER A 280 -2.00 2.95 8.02
C SER A 280 -1.25 3.05 9.35
N ALA A 281 -1.41 2.03 10.20
CA ALA A 281 -0.68 1.88 11.46
C ALA A 281 0.71 1.25 11.28
N SER A 282 1.18 1.03 10.05
CA SER A 282 2.51 0.49 9.77
C SER A 282 3.59 1.30 10.48
N HIS A 283 4.44 0.62 11.27
CA HIS A 283 5.44 1.27 12.12
C HIS A 283 6.42 2.16 11.35
N ILE A 284 6.72 1.84 10.08
CA ILE A 284 7.61 2.66 9.25
C ILE A 284 7.05 4.07 9.01
N GLN A 285 5.73 4.27 9.09
CA GLN A 285 5.15 5.61 8.95
C GLN A 285 5.59 6.57 10.07
N GLY A 286 5.88 6.05 11.27
CA GLY A 286 6.37 6.86 12.39
C GLY A 286 7.77 7.46 12.15
N GLU A 287 8.43 7.04 11.07
CA GLU A 287 9.78 7.42 10.69
C GLU A 287 9.76 8.36 9.49
N TYR A 288 8.56 8.60 8.95
CA TYR A 288 8.35 9.57 7.90
C TYR A 288 8.18 10.97 8.52
N PRO A 289 8.67 12.03 7.85
CA PRO A 289 8.46 13.40 8.29
C PRO A 289 6.98 13.73 8.48
N THR A 290 6.66 14.51 9.51
CA THR A 290 5.28 14.91 9.81
C THR A 290 4.60 15.52 8.58
N GLY A 291 3.37 15.08 8.29
CA GLY A 291 2.61 15.55 7.13
C GLY A 291 2.92 14.82 5.82
N THR A 292 3.76 13.79 5.85
CA THR A 292 3.93 12.83 4.74
C THR A 292 3.25 11.48 5.01
N ASP A 293 2.39 11.43 6.03
CA ASP A 293 1.66 10.22 6.43
C ASP A 293 0.79 9.69 5.27
N ILE A 294 1.06 8.45 4.87
CA ILE A 294 0.31 7.76 3.82
C ILE A 294 -1.03 7.30 4.38
N ALA A 295 -2.09 7.64 3.64
CA ALA A 295 -3.44 7.21 3.88
C ALA A 295 -3.96 6.39 2.69
N PHE A 296 -5.01 5.61 2.93
CA PHE A 296 -5.69 4.78 1.94
C PHE A 296 -7.21 4.88 2.10
N PHE A 297 -7.95 4.50 1.06
CA PHE A 297 -9.41 4.51 0.97
C PHE A 297 -9.88 3.53 -0.11
#